data_AF-A0A8C3IZZ2-F1
#
_entry.id   AF-A0A8C3IZZ2-F1
#
_cell.length_a   1.000
_cell.length_b   1.000
_cell.length_c   1.000
_cell.angle_alpha   90.00
_cell.angle_beta   90.00
_cell.angle_gamma   90.00
#
_symmetry.space_group_name_H-M   'P 1'
#
loop_
_entity.id
_entity.type
_entity.pdbx_description
1 polymer ?
#
loop_
_entity_poly.entity_id
_entity_poly.type
_entity_poly.pdbx_seq_one_letter_code
_entity_poly.pdbx_strand_id
1 'polypeptide(L)'
;MGLLSDPHCRRALSRLVLRLNTPLCALSYVVGLGWFLALAFQPLAPRTYMSENAMGSTMVEEQFLFGERALSYAREFAGHKKKAGGMPVAWLEKTMWTLGLEVHRQPFSRTLPFPDELRESPIPG
;
A
#
# COMPACT_ATOMS: atom_id res chain seq x y z
N MET A 1 -7.29 9.08 -52.32
CA MET A 1 -7.04 10.49 -52.69
C MET A 1 -7.71 11.37 -51.65
N GLY A 2 -6.94 12.28 -51.06
CA GLY A 2 -7.13 12.71 -49.68
C GLY A 2 -8.35 13.58 -49.42
N LEU A 3 -9.10 13.24 -48.37
CA LEU A 3 -10.10 14.09 -47.72
C LEU A 3 -9.54 15.49 -47.32
N LEU A 4 -8.21 15.56 -47.21
CA LEU A 4 -7.41 16.74 -46.92
C LEU A 4 -6.80 17.39 -48.19
N SER A 5 -7.08 16.93 -49.40
CA SER A 5 -6.54 17.58 -50.62
C SER A 5 -7.56 18.50 -51.29
N ASP A 6 -8.85 18.34 -50.96
CA ASP A 6 -9.93 19.12 -51.54
C ASP A 6 -10.19 20.40 -50.71
N PRO A 7 -10.03 21.61 -51.28
CA PRO A 7 -10.26 22.88 -50.59
C PRO A 7 -11.71 23.05 -50.10
N HIS A 8 -12.70 22.42 -50.74
CA HIS A 8 -14.11 22.49 -50.31
C HIS A 8 -14.36 21.61 -49.09
N CYS A 9 -13.88 20.36 -49.09
CA CYS A 9 -13.94 19.48 -47.90
C CYS A 9 -13.16 20.05 -46.72
N ARG A 10 -11.98 20.66 -46.95
CA ARG A 10 -11.22 21.35 -45.90
C ARG A 10 -12.01 22.48 -45.24
N ARG A 11 -12.72 23.29 -46.01
CA ARG A 11 -13.56 24.39 -45.50
C ARG A 11 -14.81 23.89 -44.79
N ALA A 12 -15.35 22.72 -45.17
CA ALA A 12 -16.47 22.09 -44.48
C ALA A 12 -16.02 21.51 -43.14
N LEU A 13 -14.89 20.80 -43.11
CA LEU A 13 -14.29 20.26 -41.89
C LEU A 13 -13.84 21.37 -40.94
N SER A 14 -13.22 22.45 -41.43
CA SER A 14 -12.82 23.57 -40.57
C SER A 14 -14.03 24.24 -39.91
N ARG A 15 -15.13 24.43 -40.65
CA ARG A 15 -16.38 24.95 -40.09
C ARG A 15 -17.03 23.99 -39.10
N LEU A 16 -16.98 22.69 -39.37
CA LEU A 16 -17.49 21.67 -38.46
C LEU A 16 -16.69 21.62 -37.15
N VAL A 17 -15.37 21.63 -37.24
CA VAL A 17 -14.46 21.67 -36.08
C VAL A 17 -14.65 22.96 -35.29
N LEU A 18 -14.75 24.12 -35.95
CA LEU A 18 -15.02 25.40 -35.28
C LEU A 18 -16.37 25.38 -34.55
N ARG A 19 -17.39 24.74 -35.13
CA ARG A 19 -18.72 24.60 -34.52
C ARG A 19 -18.72 23.62 -33.33
N LEU A 20 -17.90 22.57 -33.40
CA LEU A 20 -17.77 21.56 -32.35
C LEU A 20 -16.70 21.89 -31.31
N ASN A 21 -15.89 22.93 -31.53
CA ASN A 21 -14.77 23.28 -30.65
C ASN A 21 -15.23 23.56 -29.21
N THR A 22 -16.25 24.40 -29.05
CA THR A 22 -16.83 24.75 -27.74
C THR A 22 -17.41 23.54 -27.00
N PRO A 23 -18.27 22.69 -27.60
CA PRO A 23 -18.77 21.51 -26.89
C PRO A 23 -17.69 20.46 -26.64
N LEU A 24 -16.72 20.27 -27.55
CA LEU A 24 -15.60 19.35 -27.34
C LEU A 24 -14.69 19.81 -26.20
N CYS A 25 -14.40 21.11 -26.12
CA CYS A 25 -13.62 21.69 -25.03
C CYS A 25 -14.34 21.51 -23.68
N ALA A 26 -15.63 21.84 -23.62
CA ALA A 26 -16.44 21.65 -22.41
C ALA A 26 -16.52 20.18 -21.99
N LEU A 27 -16.74 19.25 -22.93
CA LEU A 27 -16.74 17.81 -22.63
C LEU A 27 -15.38 17.34 -22.13
N SER A 28 -14.29 17.76 -22.77
CA SER A 28 -12.94 17.39 -22.34
C SER A 28 -12.62 17.90 -20.93
N TYR A 29 -13.11 19.09 -20.58
CA TYR A 29 -12.97 19.66 -19.24
C TYR A 29 -13.75 18.86 -18.19
N VAL A 30 -15.01 18.50 -18.46
CA VAL A 30 -15.83 17.68 -17.55
C VAL A 30 -15.24 16.29 -17.36
N VAL A 31 -14.76 15.67 -18.45
CA VAL A 31 -14.08 14.36 -18.39
C VAL A 31 -12.80 14.45 -17.57
N GLY A 32 -11.98 15.49 -17.78
CA GLY A 32 -10.77 15.74 -17.00
C GLY A 32 -11.07 15.94 -15.52
N LEU A 33 -12.07 16.76 -15.19
CA LEU A 33 -12.49 17.00 -13.81
C LEU A 33 -13.01 15.71 -13.15
N GLY A 34 -13.83 14.94 -13.86
CA GLY A 34 -14.30 13.64 -13.40
C GLY A 34 -13.16 12.66 -13.18
N TRP A 35 -12.14 12.66 -14.04
CA TRP A 35 -10.94 11.84 -13.88
C TRP A 35 -10.11 12.25 -12.66
N PHE A 36 -9.91 13.55 -12.44
CA PHE A 36 -9.23 14.05 -11.24
C PHE A 36 -9.95 13.67 -9.94
N LEU A 37 -11.29 13.73 -9.95
CA LEU A 37 -12.09 13.27 -8.81
C LEU A 37 -12.03 11.74 -8.65
N ALA A 38 -11.99 10.99 -9.75
CA ALA A 38 -11.83 9.53 -9.73
C ALA A 38 -10.48 9.09 -9.15
N LEU A 39 -9.41 9.87 -9.34
CA LEU A 39 -8.11 9.62 -8.72
C LEU A 39 -8.15 9.71 -7.18
N ALA A 40 -9.06 10.49 -6.60
CA ALA A 40 -9.25 10.55 -5.15
C ALA A 40 -9.94 9.29 -4.60
N PHE A 41 -10.54 8.47 -5.47
CA PHE A 41 -11.23 7.25 -5.07
C PHE A 41 -10.23 6.08 -5.03
N GLN A 42 -9.87 5.66 -3.81
CA GLN A 42 -8.91 4.59 -3.50
C GLN A 42 -9.00 3.31 -4.38
N PRO A 43 -10.17 2.73 -4.70
CA PRO A 43 -10.23 1.52 -5.53
C PRO A 43 -10.00 1.76 -7.04
N LEU A 44 -9.99 3.02 -7.49
CA LEU A 44 -9.70 3.45 -8.87
C LEU A 44 -8.26 3.97 -9.03
N ALA A 45 -7.43 3.89 -7.99
CA ALA A 45 -5.99 4.15 -8.01
C ALA A 45 -5.22 2.83 -7.92
N PRO A 46 -5.29 1.94 -8.94
CA PRO A 46 -4.74 0.62 -8.80
C PRO A 46 -3.22 0.71 -8.94
N ARG A 47 -2.51 0.29 -7.90
CA ARG A 47 -1.14 -0.21 -7.98
C ARG A 47 -0.07 0.77 -8.48
N THR A 48 -0.03 1.98 -7.95
CA THR A 48 1.31 2.58 -7.79
C THR A 48 2.02 1.73 -6.75
N TYR A 49 2.89 0.85 -7.22
CA TYR A 49 3.77 0.04 -6.41
C TYR A 49 4.58 0.99 -5.51
N MET A 50 4.16 1.16 -4.26
CA MET A 50 4.97 1.84 -3.27
C MET A 50 5.95 0.83 -2.72
N SER A 51 7.20 0.97 -3.14
CA SER A 51 8.31 0.32 -2.46
C SER A 51 8.27 0.78 -0.99
N GLU A 52 8.30 -0.16 -0.06
CA GLU A 52 8.40 0.09 1.39
C GLU A 52 9.55 1.06 1.73
N ASN A 53 10.62 1.06 0.92
CA ASN A 53 11.78 1.96 1.06
C ASN A 53 11.62 3.35 0.41
N ALA A 54 10.50 3.64 -0.26
CA ALA A 54 10.22 4.93 -0.90
C ALA A 54 9.16 5.76 -0.13
N MET A 55 8.69 5.23 1.00
CA MET A 55 7.68 5.86 1.83
C MET A 55 8.33 6.96 2.67
N GLY A 56 8.25 8.20 2.19
CA GLY A 56 8.62 9.37 2.98
C GLY A 56 7.81 9.43 4.27
N SER A 57 8.39 10.01 5.32
CA SER A 57 7.83 10.21 6.68
C SER A 57 6.37 10.71 6.75
N THR A 58 5.82 11.25 5.66
CA THR A 58 4.47 11.81 5.58
C THR A 58 3.44 10.95 4.83
N MET A 59 3.79 9.75 4.40
CA MET A 59 2.84 8.82 3.76
C MET A 59 2.80 7.52 4.54
N VAL A 60 2.54 7.62 5.84
CA VAL A 60 2.08 6.48 6.64
C VAL A 60 0.66 6.20 6.18
N GLU A 61 0.42 5.14 5.41
CA GLU A 61 -0.93 4.60 5.29
C GLU A 61 -1.43 4.31 6.72
N GLU A 62 -2.38 5.12 7.22
CA GLU A 62 -2.93 4.99 8.58
C GLU A 62 -3.56 3.62 8.82
N GLN A 63 -3.93 2.90 7.77
CA GLN A 63 -4.62 1.62 7.83
C GLN A 63 -3.90 0.56 7.01
N PHE A 64 -3.22 -0.34 7.71
CA PHE A 64 -2.79 -1.61 7.14
C PHE A 64 -4.03 -2.42 6.75
N LEU A 65 -4.19 -2.75 5.46
CA LEU A 65 -5.31 -3.53 4.92
C LEU A 65 -5.53 -4.86 5.65
N PHE A 66 -4.48 -5.41 6.28
CA PHE A 66 -4.54 -6.62 7.09
C PHE A 66 -4.40 -6.33 8.60
N GLY A 67 -4.71 -5.12 9.05
CA GLY A 67 -4.57 -4.64 10.43
C GLY A 67 -5.32 -5.51 11.44
N GLU A 68 -6.57 -5.86 11.15
CA GLU A 68 -7.36 -6.78 11.98
C GLU A 68 -6.70 -8.16 12.12
N ARG A 69 -6.10 -8.66 11.03
CA ARG A 69 -5.38 -9.94 11.04
C ARG A 69 -4.06 -9.86 11.81
N ALA A 70 -3.36 -8.73 11.72
CA ALA A 70 -2.17 -8.48 12.53
C ALA A 70 -2.52 -8.40 14.03
N LEU A 71 -3.62 -7.72 14.37
CA LEU A 71 -4.13 -7.64 15.75
C LEU A 71 -4.58 -9.01 16.28
N SER A 72 -5.21 -9.86 15.45
CA SER A 72 -5.56 -11.22 15.86
C SER A 72 -4.32 -12.06 16.16
N TYR A 73 -3.30 -12.02 15.30
CA TYR A 73 -2.03 -12.71 15.57
C TYR A 73 -1.31 -12.18 16.81
N ALA A 74 -1.38 -10.86 17.08
CA ALA A 74 -0.81 -10.28 18.29
C ALA A 74 -1.52 -10.79 19.56
N ARG A 75 -2.85 -10.92 19.52
CA ARG A 75 -3.64 -11.50 20.63
C ARG A 75 -3.31 -12.98 20.85
N GLU A 76 -3.22 -13.76 19.78
CA GLU A 76 -2.82 -15.17 19.84
C GLU A 76 -1.42 -15.34 20.42
N PHE A 77 -0.46 -14.55 19.93
CA PHE A 77 0.91 -14.53 20.45
C PHE A 77 0.95 -14.21 21.95
N ALA A 78 0.21 -13.19 22.40
CA ALA A 78 0.13 -12.84 23.81
C ALA A 78 -0.45 -13.98 24.67
N GLY A 79 -1.45 -14.70 24.16
CA GLY A 79 -2.01 -15.89 24.80
C GLY A 79 -1.00 -17.02 24.90
N HIS A 80 -0.26 -17.30 23.84
CA HIS A 80 0.78 -18.33 23.82
C HIS A 80 1.99 -17.98 24.69
N LYS A 81 2.40 -16.70 24.73
CA LYS A 81 3.46 -16.19 25.61
C LYS A 81 3.12 -16.41 27.09
N LYS A 82 1.88 -16.11 27.49
CA LYS A 82 1.40 -16.36 28.86
C LYS A 82 1.40 -17.85 29.21
N LYS A 83 0.98 -18.72 28.30
CA LYS A 83 0.98 -20.18 28.51
C LYS A 83 2.38 -20.78 28.57
N ALA A 84 3.31 -20.29 27.76
CA ALA A 84 4.67 -20.81 27.67
C ALA A 84 5.61 -20.26 28.76
N GLY A 85 5.21 -19.22 29.51
CA GLY A 85 6.08 -18.55 30.49
C GLY A 85 7.29 -17.85 29.88
N GLY A 86 7.27 -17.61 28.56
CA GLY A 86 8.42 -17.16 27.78
C GLY A 86 8.07 -17.01 26.30
N MET A 87 9.09 -16.89 25.44
CA MET A 87 8.88 -16.75 23.99
C MET A 87 8.29 -18.06 23.40
N PRO A 88 7.09 -18.04 22.79
CA PRO A 88 6.45 -19.25 22.27
C PRO A 88 7.01 -19.63 20.88
N VAL A 89 8.27 -20.06 20.83
CA VAL A 89 9.01 -20.33 19.58
C VAL A 89 8.30 -21.36 18.70
N ALA A 90 7.78 -22.45 19.28
CA ALA A 90 7.09 -23.50 18.52
C ALA A 90 5.80 -23.02 17.86
N TRP A 91 5.06 -22.10 18.50
CA TRP A 91 3.89 -21.48 17.89
C TRP A 91 4.31 -20.53 16.77
N LEU A 92 5.35 -19.72 17.00
CA LEU A 92 5.86 -18.77 16.01
C LEU A 92 6.28 -19.48 14.72
N GLU A 93 7.04 -20.57 14.85
CA GLU A 93 7.53 -21.37 13.73
C GLU A 93 6.37 -21.94 12.91
N LYS A 94 5.38 -22.54 13.58
CA LYS A 94 4.19 -23.08 12.92
C LYS A 94 3.38 -21.99 12.21
N THR A 95 3.16 -20.86 12.86
CA THR A 95 2.37 -19.75 12.30
C THR A 95 3.08 -19.15 11.08
N MET A 96 4.39 -18.92 11.14
CA MET A 96 5.17 -18.41 10.02
C MET A 96 5.20 -19.39 8.84
N TRP A 97 5.35 -20.69 9.10
CA TRP A 97 5.22 -21.72 8.07
C TRP A 97 3.83 -21.73 7.42
N THR A 98 2.77 -21.58 8.20
CA THR A 98 1.38 -21.54 7.70
C THR A 98 1.13 -20.30 6.83
N LEU A 99 1.85 -19.21 7.08
CA LEU A 99 1.83 -18.01 6.25
C LEU A 99 2.66 -18.16 4.95
N GLY A 100 3.31 -19.31 4.74
CA GLY A 100 4.12 -19.59 3.55
C GLY A 100 5.56 -19.06 3.64
N LEU A 101 6.02 -18.68 4.83
CA LEU A 101 7.41 -18.26 5.05
C LEU A 101 8.30 -19.48 5.25
N GLU A 102 9.52 -19.39 4.71
CA GLU A 102 10.58 -20.33 5.03
C GLU A 102 11.15 -19.97 6.41
N VAL A 103 10.97 -20.86 7.39
CA VAL A 103 11.35 -20.59 8.78
C VAL A 103 12.62 -21.33 9.15
N HIS A 104 13.61 -20.57 9.62
CA HIS A 104 14.88 -21.09 10.12
C HIS A 104 15.06 -20.74 11.60
N ARG A 105 15.54 -21.68 12.40
CA ARG A 105 15.86 -21.45 13.81
C ARG A 105 17.36 -21.28 13.98
N GLN A 106 17.78 -20.09 14.41
CA GLN A 106 19.18 -19.82 14.73
C GLN A 106 19.39 -19.84 16.25
N PRO A 107 20.13 -20.82 16.80
CA PRO A 107 20.57 -20.75 18.19
C PRO A 107 21.62 -19.66 18.33
N PHE A 108 21.51 -18.82 19.36
CA PHE A 108 22.51 -17.81 19.69
C PHE A 108 22.84 -17.88 21.18
N SER A 109 24.10 -17.57 21.50
CA SER A 109 24.55 -17.34 22.86
C SER A 109 24.70 -15.84 23.10
N ARG A 110 24.03 -15.31 24.11
CA ARG A 110 24.23 -13.92 24.54
C ARG A 110 25.18 -13.93 25.73
N THR A 111 26.43 -13.52 25.50
CA THR A 111 27.35 -13.21 26.60
C THR A 111 27.19 -11.74 26.95
N LEU A 112 26.53 -11.47 28.07
CA LEU A 112 26.39 -10.13 28.59
C LEU A 112 27.73 -9.66 29.16
N PRO A 113 28.23 -8.46 28.77
CA PRO A 113 29.50 -7.95 29.27
C PRO A 113 29.45 -7.58 30.76
N PHE A 114 28.26 -7.33 31.31
CA PHE A 114 28.05 -6.98 32.71
C PHE A 114 27.02 -7.89 33.39
N PRO A 115 27.26 -8.35 34.64
CA PRO A 115 26.35 -9.25 35.35
C PRO A 115 24.97 -8.66 35.70
N ASP A 116 24.84 -7.33 35.77
CA ASP A 116 23.67 -6.66 36.33
C ASP A 116 22.50 -6.45 35.36
N GLU A 117 22.69 -6.70 34.05
CA GLU A 117 21.64 -6.52 33.02
C GLU A 117 20.51 -7.55 33.07
N LEU A 118 20.65 -8.62 33.85
CA LEU A 118 19.56 -9.59 34.08
C LEU A 118 18.42 -9.03 34.94
N ARG A 119 18.62 -7.87 35.58
CA ARG A 119 17.69 -7.27 36.57
C ARG A 119 16.93 -6.04 36.09
N GLU A 120 17.11 -5.58 34.85
CA GLU A 120 16.31 -4.46 34.35
C GLU A 120 14.84 -4.87 34.16
N SER A 121 14.06 -4.64 35.22
CA SER A 121 12.60 -4.56 35.18
C SER A 121 12.18 -3.54 34.10
N PRO A 122 11.07 -3.76 33.38
CA PRO A 122 10.58 -2.79 32.42
C PRO A 122 10.32 -1.49 33.17
N ILE A 123 10.88 -0.38 32.66
CA ILE A 123 10.57 0.97 33.13
C ILE A 123 9.05 1.13 33.07
N PRO A 124 8.35 1.40 34.18
CA PRO A 124 6.93 1.69 34.15
C PRO A 124 6.73 3.03 33.44
N GLY A 125 5.87 3.03 32.42
CA GLY A 125 5.37 4.23 31.77
C GLY A 125 4.27 4.92 32.58
#